data_AF-A0A2R6GTN1-F1
#
_entry.id   AF-A0A2R6GTN1-F1
#
_cell.length_a   1.000
_cell.length_b   1.000
_cell.length_c   1.000
_cell.angle_alpha   90.00
_cell.angle_beta   90.00
_cell.angle_gamma   90.00
#
_symmetry.space_group_name_H-M   'P 1'
#
loop_
_entity.id
_entity.type
_entity.pdbx_description
1 polymer ?
#
loop_
_entity_poly.entity_id
_entity_poly.type
_entity_poly.pdbx_seq_one_letter_code
_entity_poly.pdbx_strand_id
1 'polypeptide(L)'
;MGLQSELRDAMDEGYDEVVAVLARHKVVPVEAEAEKVETASLLGGGKEITDFELEERGEDRTMGDVVDRQTRKLTVEALGIETVEDCGKVQDEITSHEEWGTN
;
A
#
# COMPACT_ATOMS: atom_id res chain seq x y z
N MET A 1 6.26 -16.33 -8.77
CA MET A 1 5.09 -16.35 -7.87
C MET A 1 4.25 -15.13 -8.20
N GLY A 2 3.02 -15.01 -7.68
CA GLY A 2 2.25 -13.77 -7.85
C GLY A 2 2.55 -12.82 -6.69
N LEU A 3 2.40 -11.51 -6.93
CA LEU A 3 2.56 -10.49 -5.89
C LEU A 3 1.78 -10.82 -4.60
N GLN A 4 0.53 -11.27 -4.73
CA GLN A 4 -0.31 -11.61 -3.58
C GLN A 4 0.28 -12.72 -2.70
N SER A 5 0.90 -13.75 -3.28
CA SER A 5 1.56 -14.80 -2.50
C SER A 5 2.81 -14.27 -1.83
N GLU A 6 3.65 -13.51 -2.57
CA GLU A 6 4.90 -12.96 -2.04
C GLU A 6 4.63 -11.96 -0.90
N LEU A 7 3.59 -11.13 -0.99
CA LEU A 7 3.20 -10.23 0.10
C LEU A 7 2.74 -10.98 1.35
N ARG A 8 2.07 -12.13 1.20
CA ARG A 8 1.63 -12.92 2.36
C ARG A 8 2.81 -13.50 3.12
N ASP A 9 3.74 -14.10 2.39
CA ASP A 9 4.98 -14.63 2.98
C ASP A 9 5.78 -13.50 3.64
N ALA A 10 5.93 -12.36 2.95
CA ALA A 10 6.63 -11.19 3.47
C ALA A 10 6.00 -10.61 4.75
N MET A 11 4.67 -10.61 4.88
CA MET A 11 3.99 -10.15 6.09
C MET A 11 4.27 -11.04 7.30
N ASP A 12 4.51 -12.34 7.10
CA ASP A 12 4.96 -13.26 8.16
C ASP A 12 6.44 -13.01 8.54
N GLU A 13 7.25 -12.53 7.61
CA GLU A 13 8.69 -12.24 7.80
C GLU A 13 8.94 -10.86 8.44
N GLY A 14 8.17 -9.85 8.05
CA GLY A 14 8.17 -8.52 8.66
C GLY A 14 8.18 -7.37 7.66
N TYR A 15 8.23 -6.15 8.21
CA TYR A 15 8.13 -4.90 7.47
C TYR A 15 9.13 -4.78 6.30
N ASP A 16 10.41 -5.09 6.55
CA ASP A 16 11.47 -4.96 5.54
C ASP A 16 11.22 -5.85 4.32
N GLU A 17 10.71 -7.06 4.52
CA GLU A 17 10.41 -7.98 3.42
C GLU A 17 9.18 -7.52 2.62
N VAL A 18 8.19 -6.92 3.30
CA VAL A 18 7.03 -6.31 2.63
C VAL A 18 7.50 -5.16 1.72
N VAL A 19 8.41 -4.31 2.20
CA VAL A 19 9.01 -3.23 1.42
C VAL A 19 9.79 -3.78 0.22
N ALA A 20 10.60 -4.82 0.41
CA ALA A 20 11.38 -5.43 -0.66
C ALA A 20 10.48 -6.01 -1.77
N VAL A 21 9.42 -6.74 -1.41
CA VAL A 21 8.44 -7.28 -2.36
C VAL A 21 7.73 -6.15 -3.11
N LEU A 22 7.26 -5.12 -2.40
CA LEU A 22 6.61 -3.97 -3.05
C LEU A 22 7.56 -3.25 -4.01
N ALA A 23 8.84 -3.10 -3.62
CA ALA A 23 9.84 -2.45 -4.45
C ALA A 23 10.12 -3.22 -5.74
N ARG A 24 10.29 -4.54 -5.61
CA ARG A 24 10.55 -5.45 -6.73
C ARG A 24 9.42 -5.46 -7.76
N HIS A 25 8.18 -5.38 -7.29
CA HIS A 25 6.99 -5.31 -8.16
C HIS A 25 6.62 -3.87 -8.55
N LYS A 26 7.40 -2.87 -8.10
CA LYS A 26 7.13 -1.44 -8.32
C LYS A 26 5.74 -0.99 -7.87
N VAL A 27 5.27 -1.54 -6.76
CA VAL A 27 3.97 -1.23 -6.17
C VAL A 27 4.17 -0.31 -4.97
N VAL A 28 3.35 0.74 -4.87
CA VAL A 28 3.41 1.67 -3.75
C VAL A 28 2.02 1.87 -3.15
N PRO A 29 1.91 2.08 -1.83
CA PRO A 29 0.67 2.53 -1.23
C PRO A 29 0.35 3.94 -1.70
N VAL A 30 -0.90 4.18 -2.07
CA VAL A 30 -1.43 5.49 -2.42
C VAL A 30 -2.66 5.76 -1.56
N GLU A 31 -2.94 7.02 -1.26
CA GLU A 31 -4.24 7.36 -0.70
C GLU A 31 -5.31 6.94 -1.70
N ALA A 32 -6.30 6.15 -1.24
CA ALA A 32 -7.50 5.98 -2.04
C ALA A 32 -8.04 7.38 -2.30
N GLU A 33 -8.25 7.76 -3.56
CA GLU A 33 -9.02 8.97 -3.83
C GLU A 33 -10.32 8.80 -3.05
N ALA A 34 -10.53 9.65 -2.06
CA ALA A 34 -11.79 9.71 -1.35
C ALA A 34 -12.82 10.09 -2.41
N GLU A 35 -13.39 9.09 -3.10
CA GLU A 35 -14.69 9.21 -3.72
C GLU A 35 -15.57 9.61 -2.56
N LYS A 36 -15.78 10.92 -2.45
CA LYS A 36 -16.50 11.65 -1.43
C LYS A 36 -17.40 10.69 -0.69
N VAL A 37 -16.89 10.08 0.36
CA VAL A 37 -17.74 9.42 1.31
C VAL A 37 -18.36 10.61 2.01
N GLU A 38 -19.48 11.07 1.46
CA GLU A 38 -20.43 11.92 2.13
C GLU A 38 -21.01 11.12 3.31
N THR A 39 -20.15 10.67 4.23
CA THR A 39 -20.56 10.25 5.56
C THR A 39 -20.91 11.53 6.29
N ALA A 40 -22.17 11.90 6.10
CA ALA A 40 -23.05 12.32 7.16
C ALA A 40 -22.30 12.96 8.34
N SER A 41 -22.17 14.28 8.28
CA SER A 41 -21.75 15.15 9.38
C SER A 41 -22.74 15.12 10.57
N LEU A 42 -23.20 13.95 11.00
CA LEU A 42 -24.31 13.82 11.95
C LEU A 42 -23.97 13.19 13.29
N LEU A 43 -22.86 12.48 13.47
CA LEU A 43 -22.52 11.91 14.78
C LEU A 43 -21.00 11.94 15.00
N GLY A 44 -20.59 12.61 16.07
CA GLY A 44 -19.23 13.14 16.22
C GLY A 44 -18.10 12.10 16.30
N GLY A 45 -16.91 12.57 15.93
CA GLY A 45 -15.65 12.06 16.45
C GLY A 45 -15.10 10.77 15.82
N GLY A 46 -15.43 10.45 14.57
CA GLY A 46 -14.75 9.38 13.85
C GLY A 46 -13.36 9.84 13.39
N LYS A 47 -12.30 9.19 13.89
CA LYS A 47 -10.95 9.23 13.29
C LYS A 47 -11.13 9.03 11.79
N GLU A 48 -10.74 10.00 10.95
CA GLU A 48 -10.73 9.83 9.49
C GLU A 48 -9.97 8.54 9.20
N ILE A 49 -10.68 7.48 8.78
CA ILE A 49 -10.04 6.27 8.29
C ILE A 49 -9.75 6.60 6.83
N THR A 50 -8.58 7.19 6.59
CA THR A 50 -8.03 7.29 5.23
C THR A 50 -7.86 5.87 4.72
N ASP A 51 -8.61 5.49 3.68
CA ASP A 51 -8.44 4.20 3.01
C ASP A 51 -7.21 4.32 2.09
N PHE A 52 -6.40 3.27 2.02
CA PHE A 52 -5.17 3.25 1.22
C PHE A 52 -5.27 2.16 0.15
N GLU A 53 -4.91 2.51 -1.06
CA GLU A 53 -4.82 1.59 -2.19
C GLU A 53 -3.36 1.21 -2.49
N LEU A 54 -3.15 0.14 -3.25
CA LEU A 54 -1.84 -0.23 -3.76
C LEU A 54 -1.85 0.03 -5.28
N GLU A 55 -0.91 0.83 -5.76
CA GLU A 55 -0.79 1.18 -7.17
C GLU A 55 0.55 0.68 -7.74
N GLU A 56 0.51 0.01 -8.89
CA GLU A 56 1.70 -0.36 -9.64
C GLU A 56 2.21 0.85 -10.44
N ARG A 57 3.44 1.28 -10.14
CA ARG A 57 4.14 2.42 -10.77
C ARG A 57 5.14 1.97 -11.85
N GLY A 58 5.13 0.70 -12.24
CA GLY A 58 5.95 0.14 -13.32
C GLY A 58 5.61 0.67 -14.72
N GLU A 59 6.34 0.19 -15.73
CA GLU A 59 6.10 0.53 -17.14
C GLU A 59 4.73 0.02 -17.64
N ASP A 60 4.25 -1.08 -17.08
CA ASP A 60 2.91 -1.63 -17.30
C ASP A 60 1.93 -1.00 -16.31
N ARG A 61 1.53 0.26 -16.56
CA ARG A 61 0.55 0.97 -15.71
C ARG A 61 -0.84 0.32 -15.79
N THR A 62 -1.03 -0.77 -15.07
CA THR A 62 -2.34 -1.33 -14.84
C THR A 62 -2.91 -0.67 -13.60
N MET A 63 -3.67 0.41 -13.79
CA MET A 63 -4.57 0.95 -12.78
C MET A 63 -5.66 -0.11 -12.50
N GLY A 64 -5.36 -1.05 -11.62
CA GLY A 64 -6.24 -2.13 -11.23
C GLY A 64 -5.83 -2.67 -9.87
N ASP A 65 -6.77 -3.28 -9.17
CA ASP A 65 -6.59 -3.91 -7.85
C ASP A 65 -5.45 -4.96 -7.94
N VAL A 66 -4.21 -4.55 -7.62
CA VAL A 66 -2.99 -5.36 -7.81
C VAL A 66 -3.03 -6.62 -6.93
N VAL A 67 -3.71 -6.50 -5.79
CA VAL A 67 -4.03 -7.59 -4.87
C VAL A 67 -5.44 -7.39 -4.32
N ASP A 68 -6.04 -8.49 -3.88
CA ASP A 68 -7.37 -8.47 -3.25
C ASP A 68 -7.43 -7.54 -2.03
N ARG A 69 -8.63 -7.03 -1.73
CA ARG A 69 -8.91 -6.11 -0.62
C ARG A 69 -8.37 -6.58 0.75
N GLN A 70 -8.40 -7.88 1.05
CA GLN A 70 -7.92 -8.39 2.34
C GLN A 70 -6.40 -8.33 2.40
N THR A 71 -5.72 -8.80 1.35
CA THR A 71 -4.26 -8.74 1.27
C THR A 71 -3.80 -7.28 1.31
N ARG A 72 -4.46 -6.39 0.57
CA ARG A 72 -4.20 -4.95 0.61
C ARG A 72 -4.27 -4.36 2.01
N LYS A 73 -5.36 -4.63 2.74
CA LYS A 73 -5.54 -4.12 4.09
C LYS A 73 -4.43 -4.61 5.03
N LEU A 74 -4.12 -5.90 4.97
CA LEU A 74 -3.06 -6.49 5.79
C LEU A 74 -1.69 -5.89 5.45
N THR A 75 -1.41 -5.64 4.17
CA THR A 75 -0.17 -4.98 3.74
C THR A 75 -0.09 -3.55 4.29
N VAL A 76 -1.15 -2.76 4.21
CA VAL A 76 -1.20 -1.40 4.78
C VAL A 76 -1.01 -1.43 6.30
N GLU A 77 -1.63 -2.40 6.99
CA GLU A 77 -1.46 -2.61 8.44
C GLU A 77 -0.02 -3.02 8.78
N ALA A 78 0.59 -3.91 7.98
CA ALA A 78 1.98 -4.36 8.15
C ALA A 78 2.99 -3.23 7.92
N LEU A 79 2.68 -2.31 7.00
CA LEU A 79 3.46 -1.10 6.74
C LEU A 79 3.27 -0.01 7.81
N GLY A 80 2.35 -0.19 8.76
CA GLY A 80 2.08 0.78 9.82
C GLY A 80 1.53 2.10 9.31
N ILE A 81 0.84 2.11 8.16
CA ILE A 81 0.32 3.33 7.56
C ILE A 81 -1.00 3.68 8.24
N GLU A 82 -0.97 4.71 9.09
CA GLU A 82 -2.17 5.29 9.71
C GLU A 82 -2.53 6.67 9.15
N THR A 83 -1.56 7.33 8.50
CA THR A 83 -1.70 8.70 8.01
C THR A 83 -1.13 8.87 6.61
N VAL A 84 -1.52 9.94 5.95
CA VAL A 84 -0.95 10.37 4.66
C VAL A 84 0.56 10.58 4.74
N GLU A 85 1.04 11.12 5.86
CA GLU A 85 2.47 11.33 6.10
C GLU A 85 3.23 10.01 6.17
N ASP A 86 2.63 8.98 6.79
CA ASP A 86 3.24 7.64 6.86
C ASP A 86 3.22 6.96 5.50
N CYS A 87 2.14 7.13 4.73
CA CYS A 87 2.06 6.67 3.35
C CYS A 87 3.20 7.26 2.51
N GLY A 88 3.44 8.58 2.61
CA GLY A 88 4.54 9.25 1.93
C GLY A 88 5.92 8.71 2.33
N LYS A 89 6.16 8.46 3.62
CA LYS A 89 7.43 7.87 4.09
C LYS A 89 7.66 6.47 3.51
N VAL A 90 6.62 5.63 3.53
CA VAL A 90 6.69 4.26 3.00
C VAL A 90 6.89 4.28 1.49
N GLN A 91 6.25 5.19 0.76
CA GLN A 91 6.50 5.39 -0.68
C GLN A 91 7.97 5.72 -0.95
N ASP A 92 8.55 6.67 -0.21
CA ASP A 92 9.96 7.05 -0.34
C ASP A 92 10.89 5.87 -0.05
N GLU A 93 10.56 5.05 0.96
CA GLU A 93 11.36 3.88 1.32
C GLU A 93 11.30 2.78 0.26
N ILE A 94 10.10 2.44 -0.23
CA ILE A 94 9.92 1.46 -1.31
C ILE A 94 10.65 1.91 -2.58
N THR A 95 10.54 3.19 -2.95
CA THR A 95 11.14 3.72 -4.18
C THR A 95 12.66 3.91 -4.08
N SER A 96 13.18 4.07 -2.87
CA SER A 96 14.61 4.12 -2.59
C SER A 96 15.26 2.75 -2.37
N HIS A 97 14.45 1.69 -2.28
CA HIS A 97 14.93 0.33 -2.06
C HIS A 97 15.75 -0.18 -3.26
N GLU A 98 16.77 -1.01 -3.01
CA GLU A 98 17.68 -1.52 -4.05
C GLU A 98 16.96 -2.34 -5.13
N GLU A 99 15.91 -3.06 -4.73
CA GLU A 99 15.05 -3.84 -5.64
C GLU A 99 14.23 -2.97 -6.61
N TRP A 100 13.98 -1.69 -6.29
CA TRP A 100 13.21 -0.78 -7.15
C TRP A 100 13.94 -0.43 -8.46
N GLY A 101 15.26 -0.25 -8.37
CA GLY A 101 16.14 0.09 -9.49
C GLY A 101 16.71 -1.12 -10.23
N THR A 102 16.48 -2.32 -9.72
CA THR A 102 16.98 -3.56 -10.30
C THR A 102 15.93 -4.12 -11.26
N ASN A 103 15.99 -3.70 -12.52
CA ASN A 103 15.21 -4.30 -13.62
C ASN A 103 16.11 -4.56 -14.82
#